data_AF-A0A402AX13-F1
#
_entry.id   AF-A0A402AX13-F1
#
_cell.length_a   1.000
_cell.length_b   1.000
_cell.length_c   1.000
_cell.angle_alpha   90.00
_cell.angle_beta   90.00
_cell.angle_gamma   90.00
#
_symmetry.space_group_name_H-M   'P 1'
#
loop_
_entity.id
_entity.type
_entity.pdbx_description
1 polymer ?
#
loop_
_entity_poly.entity_id
_entity_poly.type
_entity_poly.pdbx_seq_one_letter_code
_entity_poly.pdbx_strand_id
1 'polypeptide(L)'
;MISASLLVQMPLFFLTYLAPSFWMQYPLIVLSTALAGFLWPTLGALMANRVQQHEQGQLAGVNTTLNNLMSVIGPLWAGTFYNVLGHGSPFWTWSIVLLVSWLLMMRVRP
;
A
#
# COMPACT_ATOMS: atom_id res chain seq x y z
N MET A 1 -10.87 -8.20 6.07
CA MET A 1 -9.77 -8.61 5.16
C MET A 1 -8.79 -7.45 4.93
N ILE A 2 -9.22 -6.29 4.43
CA ILE A 2 -8.32 -5.14 4.15
C ILE A 2 -7.50 -4.69 5.37
N SER A 3 -8.14 -4.51 6.52
CA SER A 3 -7.42 -4.11 7.74
C SER A 3 -6.38 -5.14 8.20
N ALA A 4 -6.64 -6.44 7.99
CA ALA A 4 -5.68 -7.49 8.32
C ALA A 4 -4.46 -7.44 7.37
N SER A 5 -4.69 -7.27 6.07
CA SER A 5 -3.61 -7.12 5.09
C SER A 5 -2.74 -5.88 5.35
N LEU A 6 -3.33 -4.75 5.77
CA LEU A 6 -2.56 -3.55 6.16
C LEU A 6 -1.73 -3.79 7.42
N LEU A 7 -2.33 -4.44 8.43
CA LEU A 7 -1.66 -4.77 9.68
C LEU A 7 -0.46 -5.69 9.47
N VAL A 8 -0.56 -6.64 8.54
CA VAL A 8 0.53 -7.58 8.23
C VAL A 8 1.61 -6.95 7.35
N GLN A 9 1.26 -6.05 6.42
CA GLN A 9 2.27 -5.39 5.58
C GLN A 9 3.15 -4.40 6.35
N MET A 10 2.58 -3.68 7.31
CA MET A 10 3.32 -2.70 8.12
C MET A 10 4.61 -3.28 8.73
N PRO A 11 4.60 -4.40 9.49
CA PRO A 11 5.82 -4.97 10.04
C PRO A 11 6.75 -5.51 8.95
N LEU A 12 6.23 -6.01 7.82
CA LEU A 12 7.09 -6.50 6.74
C LEU A 12 7.91 -5.38 6.10
N PHE A 13 7.31 -4.22 5.82
CA PHE A 13 8.06 -3.06 5.34
C PHE A 13 9.04 -2.53 6.38
N PHE A 14 8.69 -2.56 7.67
CA PHE A 14 9.61 -2.18 8.73
C PHE A 14 10.77 -3.16 8.89
N LEU A 15 10.53 -4.46 8.71
CA LEU A 15 11.57 -5.49 8.69
C LEU A 15 12.50 -5.35 7.48
N THR A 16 11.99 -4.91 6.32
CA THR A 16 12.83 -4.59 5.15
C THR A 16 13.81 -3.46 5.45
N TYR A 17 13.41 -2.47 6.27
CA TYR A 17 14.32 -1.43 6.76
C TYR A 17 15.41 -1.99 7.67
N LEU A 18 15.07 -2.92 8.57
CA LEU A 18 16.01 -3.54 9.51
C LEU A 18 16.86 -4.66 8.90
N ALA A 19 16.66 -4.98 7.62
CA ALA A 19 17.36 -6.08 6.97
C ALA A 19 18.89 -5.85 6.98
N PRO A 20 19.69 -6.74 7.61
CA PRO A 20 21.13 -6.55 7.76
C PRO A 20 21.91 -6.77 6.45
N SER A 21 21.26 -7.35 5.43
CA SER A 21 21.86 -7.59 4.13
C SER A 21 20.88 -7.27 3.00
N PHE A 22 21.40 -6.79 1.89
CA PHE A 22 20.62 -6.41 0.72
C PHE A 22 19.77 -7.57 0.18
N TRP A 23 20.32 -8.79 0.16
CA TRP A 23 19.62 -9.98 -0.34
C TRP A 23 18.34 -10.31 0.45
N MET A 24 18.26 -9.97 1.74
CA MET A 24 17.08 -10.20 2.56
C MET A 24 15.88 -9.31 2.18
N GLN A 25 16.11 -8.22 1.44
CA GLN A 25 15.04 -7.33 1.00
C GLN A 25 14.14 -8.02 -0.04
N TYR A 26 14.69 -8.86 -0.92
CA TYR A 26 13.93 -9.55 -1.96
C TYR A 26 12.80 -10.43 -1.40
N PRO A 27 13.05 -11.43 -0.51
CA PRO A 27 11.98 -12.26 0.02
C PRO A 27 10.98 -11.46 0.86
N LEU A 28 11.42 -10.42 1.60
CA LEU A 28 10.53 -9.57 2.38
C LEU A 28 9.59 -8.76 1.49
N ILE A 29 10.10 -8.18 0.40
CA ILE A 29 9.30 -7.44 -0.58
C ILE A 29 8.34 -8.38 -1.30
N VAL A 30 8.80 -9.55 -1.77
CA VAL A 30 7.93 -10.54 -2.43
C VAL A 30 6.80 -10.99 -1.50
N LEU A 31 7.10 -11.27 -0.24
CA LEU A 31 6.08 -11.63 0.74
C LEU A 31 5.09 -10.47 0.96
N SER A 32 5.59 -9.24 1.08
CA SER A 32 4.73 -8.07 1.26
C SER A 32 3.79 -7.84 0.07
N THR A 33 4.28 -7.98 -1.17
CA THR A 33 3.48 -7.76 -2.39
C THR A 33 2.51 -8.91 -2.65
N ALA A 34 2.89 -10.15 -2.35
CA ALA A 34 1.98 -11.29 -2.43
C ALA A 34 0.77 -11.11 -1.49
N LEU A 35 1.00 -10.62 -0.27
CA LEU A 35 -0.06 -10.31 0.69
C LEU A 35 -0.88 -9.08 0.30
N ALA A 36 -0.24 -8.08 -0.34
CA ALA A 36 -0.92 -6.94 -0.93
C ALA A 36 -1.82 -7.32 -2.11
N GLY A 37 -1.51 -8.41 -2.81
CA GLY A 37 -2.26 -8.87 -4.00
C GLY A 37 -3.76 -9.09 -3.73
N PHE A 38 -4.14 -9.37 -2.48
CA PHE A 38 -5.55 -9.54 -2.11
C PHE A 38 -6.27 -8.21 -1.81
N LEU A 39 -5.55 -7.11 -1.59
CA LEU A 39 -6.14 -5.82 -1.24
C LEU A 39 -6.96 -5.23 -2.39
N TRP A 40 -6.36 -5.17 -3.58
CA TRP A 40 -6.98 -4.57 -4.76
C TRP A 40 -8.30 -5.23 -5.17
N PRO A 41 -8.40 -6.56 -5.34
CA PRO A 41 -9.67 -7.20 -5.67
C PRO A 41 -10.71 -7.04 -4.54
N THR A 42 -10.29 -7.08 -3.27
CA THR A 42 -11.20 -6.90 -2.14
C THR A 42 -11.77 -5.48 -2.09
N LEU A 43 -10.92 -4.46 -2.23
CA LEU A 43 -11.33 -3.05 -2.28
C LEU A 43 -12.21 -2.79 -3.50
N GLY A 44 -11.80 -3.29 -4.67
CA GLY A 44 -12.57 -3.17 -5.91
C GLY A 44 -13.98 -3.75 -5.77
N ALA A 45 -14.11 -4.96 -5.23
CA ALA A 45 -15.41 -5.59 -4.99
C ALA A 45 -16.27 -4.81 -3.99
N LEU A 46 -15.68 -4.33 -2.89
CA LEU A 46 -16.40 -3.54 -1.89
C LEU A 46 -16.92 -2.22 -2.47
N MET A 47 -16.10 -1.51 -3.25
CA MET A 47 -16.51 -0.26 -3.88
C MET A 47 -17.54 -0.49 -4.98
N ALA A 48 -17.36 -1.53 -5.80
CA ALA A 48 -18.32 -1.89 -6.86
C ALA A 48 -19.71 -2.22 -6.29
N ASN A 49 -19.79 -2.87 -5.13
CA ASN A 49 -21.05 -3.17 -4.45
C ASN A 49 -21.73 -1.94 -3.82
N ARG A 50 -21.09 -0.76 -3.81
CA ARG A 50 -21.61 0.48 -3.21
C ARG A 50 -22.12 1.48 -4.25
N VAL A 51 -21.98 1.17 -5.54
CA VAL A 51 -22.41 2.05 -6.64
C VAL A 51 -23.40 1.32 -7.54
N GLN A 52 -24.26 2.06 -8.22
CA GLN A 52 -25.20 1.50 -9.18
C GLN A 52 -24.49 1.04 -10.45
N GLN A 53 -25.14 0.17 -11.24
CA GLN A 53 -24.55 -0.39 -12.45
C GLN A 53 -24.10 0.68 -13.45
N HIS A 54 -24.84 1.79 -13.56
CA HIS A 54 -24.51 2.89 -14.48
C HIS A 54 -23.33 3.75 -13.99
N GLU A 55 -22.94 3.64 -12.72
CA GLU A 55 -21.84 4.40 -12.09
C GLU A 55 -20.52 3.61 -12.10
N GLN A 56 -20.53 2.33 -12.50
CA GLN A 56 -19.33 1.47 -12.48
C GLN A 56 -18.20 2.02 -13.37
N GLY A 57 -18.55 2.63 -14.51
CA GLY A 57 -17.57 3.28 -15.39
C GLY A 57 -16.90 4.50 -14.73
N GLN A 58 -17.66 5.28 -13.97
CA GLN A 58 -17.12 6.40 -13.19
C GLN A 58 -16.23 5.89 -12.06
N LEU A 59 -16.64 4.86 -11.32
CA LEU A 59 -15.83 4.23 -10.28
C LEU A 59 -14.51 3.68 -10.84
N ALA A 60 -14.56 2.99 -11.98
CA ALA A 60 -13.36 2.50 -12.66
C ALA A 60 -12.43 3.66 -13.08
N GLY A 61 -12.98 4.76 -13.61
CA GLY A 61 -12.21 5.96 -13.96
C GLY A 61 -11.51 6.60 -12.76
N VAL A 62 -12.19 6.71 -11.62
CA VAL A 62 -11.60 7.19 -10.35
C VAL A 62 -10.46 6.28 -9.90
N ASN A 63 -10.67 4.95 -9.90
CA ASN A 63 -9.64 3.99 -9.52
C ASN A 63 -8.40 4.07 -10.43
N THR A 64 -8.59 4.16 -11.74
CA THR A 64 -7.49 4.32 -12.70
C THR A 64 -6.73 5.63 -12.47
N THR A 65 -7.44 6.73 -12.22
CA THR A 65 -6.83 8.03 -11.95
C THR A 65 -5.99 8.00 -10.68
N LEU A 66 -6.51 7.41 -9.60
CA LEU A 66 -5.76 7.23 -8.36
C LEU A 66 -4.53 6.33 -8.55
N ASN A 67 -4.65 5.25 -9.32
CA ASN A 67 -3.53 4.37 -9.62
C ASN A 67 -2.41 5.11 -10.39
N ASN A 68 -2.78 5.86 -11.43
CA ASN A 68 -1.85 6.68 -12.21
C ASN A 68 -1.21 7.79 -11.38
N LEU A 69 -1.93 8.38 -10.44
CA LEU A 69 -1.36 9.37 -9.52
C LEU A 69 -0.31 8.71 -8.62
N MET A 70 -0.63 7.54 -8.04
CA MET A 70 0.28 6.82 -7.16
C MET A 70 1.49 6.24 -7.89
N SER A 71 1.40 5.92 -9.18
CA SER A 71 2.54 5.47 -9.98
C SER A 71 3.59 6.56 -10.17
N VAL A 72 3.21 7.84 -10.03
CA VAL A 72 4.12 8.99 -10.02
C VAL A 72 4.56 9.35 -8.60
N ILE A 73 3.61 9.45 -7.65
CA ILE A 73 3.90 9.83 -6.27
C ILE A 73 4.79 8.79 -5.57
N GLY A 74 4.60 7.50 -5.83
CA GLY A 74 5.36 6.42 -5.19
C GLY A 74 6.86 6.51 -5.43
N PRO A 75 7.33 6.56 -6.70
CA PRO A 75 8.75 6.74 -7.01
C PRO A 75 9.31 8.08 -6.54
N LEU A 76 8.54 9.17 -6.62
CA LEU A 76 8.97 10.47 -6.10
C LEU A 76 9.19 10.41 -4.58
N TRP A 77 8.26 9.83 -3.84
CA TRP A 77 8.40 9.60 -2.40
C TRP A 77 9.63 8.77 -2.10
N ALA A 78 9.75 7.59 -2.71
CA ALA A 78 10.86 6.68 -2.47
C ALA A 78 12.21 7.34 -2.80
N GLY A 79 12.33 8.00 -3.95
CA GLY A 79 13.55 8.67 -4.39
C GLY A 79 13.93 9.83 -3.47
N THR A 80 12.98 10.70 -3.11
CA THR A 80 13.25 11.83 -2.23
C THR A 80 13.71 11.37 -0.85
N PHE A 81 12.99 10.43 -0.22
CA PHE A 81 13.37 9.94 1.10
C PHE A 81 14.71 9.19 1.05
N TYR A 82 14.94 8.37 0.02
CA TYR A 82 16.22 7.69 -0.19
C TYR A 82 17.38 8.69 -0.24
N ASN A 83 17.22 9.80 -0.99
CA ASN A 83 18.26 10.81 -1.14
C ASN A 83 18.51 11.60 0.14
N VAL A 84 17.47 11.95 0.90
CA VAL A 84 17.58 12.83 2.07
C VAL A 84 17.92 12.06 3.35
N LEU A 85 17.39 10.84 3.53
CA LEU A 85 17.47 10.07 4.77
C LEU A 85 18.22 8.72 4.61
N GLY A 86 18.70 8.40 3.41
CA GLY A 86 19.48 7.21 3.13
C GLY A 86 18.67 5.98 2.70
N HIS A 87 19.39 4.90 2.37
CA HIS A 87 18.87 3.73 1.64
C HIS A 87 17.63 3.07 2.23
N GLY A 88 17.56 2.96 3.56
CA GLY A 88 16.47 2.27 4.25
C GLY A 88 15.21 3.12 4.43
N SER A 89 15.28 4.42 4.16
CA SER A 89 14.22 5.36 4.52
C SER A 89 12.89 5.20 3.78
N PRO A 90 12.83 4.75 2.51
CA PRO A 90 11.56 4.54 1.84
C PRO A 90 10.69 3.47 2.53
N PHE A 91 11.32 2.48 3.16
CA PHE A 91 10.62 1.35 3.76
C PHE A 91 9.96 1.70 5.10
N TRP A 92 10.68 2.36 6.01
CA TRP A 92 10.08 2.75 7.30
C TRP A 92 9.07 3.89 7.13
N THR A 93 9.30 4.82 6.20
CA THR A 93 8.32 5.88 5.89
C THR A 93 7.04 5.31 5.31
N TRP A 94 7.15 4.31 4.42
CA TRP A 94 5.98 3.57 3.92
C TRP A 94 5.25 2.79 5.02
N SER A 95 5.99 2.25 5.99
CA SER A 95 5.40 1.59 7.17
C SER A 95 4.51 2.55 7.97
N ILE A 96 4.89 3.82 8.09
CA ILE A 96 4.05 4.85 8.73
C ILE A 96 2.78 5.11 7.90
N VAL A 97 2.89 5.20 6.57
CA VAL A 97 1.72 5.35 5.68
C VAL A 97 0.74 4.19 5.84
N LEU A 98 1.25 2.96 5.93
CA LEU A 98 0.45 1.76 6.16
C LEU A 98 -0.21 1.77 7.55
N LEU A 99 0.50 2.22 8.59
CA LEU A 99 -0.06 2.39 9.93
C LEU A 99 -1.20 3.41 9.94
N VAL A 100 -1.00 4.58 9.32
CA VAL A 100 -2.06 5.61 9.20
C VAL A 100 -3.26 5.07 8.44
N SER A 101 -3.02 4.38 7.32
CA SER A 101 -4.10 3.75 6.53
C SER A 101 -4.87 2.71 7.35
N TRP A 102 -4.18 1.92 8.15
CA TRP A 102 -4.80 0.95 9.05
C TRP A 102 -5.66 1.64 10.13
N LEU A 103 -5.15 2.70 10.76
CA LEU A 103 -5.89 3.51 11.75
C LEU A 103 -7.16 4.13 11.14
N LEU A 104 -7.07 4.67 9.91
CA LEU A 104 -8.23 5.20 9.19
C LEU A 104 -9.23 4.09 8.88
N MET A 105 -8.77 2.93 8.40
CA MET A 105 -9.64 1.80 8.12
C MET A 105 -10.38 1.30 9.36
N MET A 106 -9.78 1.38 10.55
CA MET A 106 -10.46 1.05 11.79
C MET A 106 -11.57 2.03 12.16
N ARG A 107 -11.46 3.31 11.77
CA ARG A 107 -12.51 4.32 11.99
C ARG A 107 -13.67 4.19 11.00
N VAL A 108 -13.39 3.67 9.80
CA VAL A 108 -14.37 3.45 8.73
C VAL A 108 -15.09 2.10 8.88
N ARG A 109 -14.82 1.35 9.96
CA ARG A 109 -15.61 0.17 10.29
C ARG A 109 -17.08 0.57 10.50
N PRO A 110 -18.02 -0.02 9.76
CA PRO A 110 -19.44 0.07 10.11
C PRO A 110 -19.71 -0.58 11.47
#